data_AF-A0A924LC85-F1
#
_entry.id   AF-A0A924LC85-F1
#
_cell.length_a   1.000
_cell.length_b   1.000
_cell.length_c   1.000
_cell.angle_alpha   90.00
_cell.angle_beta   90.00
_cell.angle_gamma   90.00
#
_symmetry.space_group_name_H-M   'P 1'
#
loop_
_entity.id
_entity.type
_entity.pdbx_description
1 polymer ?
#
loop_
_entity_poly.entity_id
_entity_poly.type
_entity_poly.pdbx_seq_one_letter_code
_entity_poly.pdbx_strand_id
1 'polypeptide(L)'
;TLRTIVLPLLAPAIGAGAIFAFTISFDELIVALFIAGPEQFTLPRQMLASAREYLSPTLAVAAVLVSLASLLLLGFYAVLQRGR
;
A
#
# COMPACT_ATOMS: atom_id res chain seq x y z
N THR A 1 -8.88 -30.36 1.21
CA THR A 1 -9.62 -29.67 0.15
C THR A 1 -9.36 -28.16 0.14
N LEU A 2 -9.66 -27.42 1.21
CA LEU A 2 -9.43 -25.96 1.26
C LEU A 2 -7.98 -25.54 0.99
N ARG A 3 -7.03 -26.04 1.78
CA ARG A 3 -5.61 -25.64 1.69
C ARG A 3 -4.89 -26.11 0.44
N THR A 4 -5.26 -27.26 -0.10
CA THR A 4 -4.52 -27.95 -1.17
C THR A 4 -5.11 -27.74 -2.56
N ILE A 5 -6.37 -27.33 -2.67
CA ILE A 5 -7.06 -27.17 -3.95
C ILE A 5 -7.59 -25.74 -4.08
N VAL A 6 -8.42 -25.30 -3.13
CA VAL A 6 -9.09 -23.99 -3.20
C VAL A 6 -8.10 -22.83 -3.04
N LEU A 7 -7.25 -22.88 -2.01
CA LEU A 7 -6.23 -21.85 -1.75
C LEU A 7 -5.24 -21.65 -2.91
N PRO A 8 -4.61 -22.68 -3.50
CA PRO A 8 -3.72 -22.49 -4.64
C PRO A 8 -4.43 -22.03 -5.92
N LEU A 9 -5.72 -22.36 -6.11
CA LEU A 9 -6.52 -21.81 -7.21
C LEU A 9 -6.81 -20.32 -7.02
N LEU A 10 -7.09 -19.90 -5.79
CA LEU A 10 -7.39 -18.51 -5.44
C LEU A 10 -6.14 -17.66 -5.21
N ALA A 11 -4.97 -18.27 -5.04
CA ALA A 11 -3.70 -17.58 -4.78
C ALA A 11 -3.42 -16.37 -5.69
N PRO A 12 -3.62 -16.42 -7.03
CA PRO A 12 -3.51 -15.23 -7.87
C PRO A 12 -4.53 -14.16 -7.48
N ALA A 13 -5.82 -14.49 -7.37
CA ALA A 13 -6.85 -13.54 -6.99
C ALA A 13 -6.58 -12.88 -5.62
N ILE A 14 -6.07 -13.65 -4.66
CA ILE A 14 -5.63 -13.15 -3.34
C ILE A 14 -4.43 -12.21 -3.49
N GLY A 15 -3.45 -12.56 -4.33
CA GLY A 15 -2.29 -11.70 -4.61
C GLY A 15 -2.68 -10.37 -5.24
N ALA A 16 -3.59 -10.37 -6.22
CA ALA A 16 -4.14 -9.15 -6.79
C ALA A 16 -4.87 -8.32 -5.74
N GLY A 17 -5.77 -8.94 -4.97
CA GLY A 17 -6.52 -8.29 -3.90
C GLY A 17 -5.63 -7.68 -2.81
N ALA A 18 -4.52 -8.37 -2.46
CA ALA A 18 -3.55 -7.87 -1.49
C ALA A 18 -2.88 -6.56 -1.94
N ILE A 19 -2.58 -6.42 -3.24
CA ILE A 19 -1.97 -5.20 -3.76
C ILE A 19 -2.96 -4.04 -3.74
N PHE A 20 -4.21 -4.27 -4.15
CA PHE A 20 -5.25 -3.24 -4.06
C PHE A 20 -5.54 -2.84 -2.62
N ALA A 21 -5.62 -3.81 -1.70
CA ALA A 21 -5.80 -3.54 -0.28
C ALA A 21 -4.62 -2.73 0.31
N PHE A 22 -3.39 -3.04 -0.09
CA PHE A 22 -2.21 -2.25 0.28
C PHE A 22 -2.33 -0.81 -0.20
N THR A 23 -2.68 -0.57 -1.47
CA THR A 23 -2.85 0.79 -2.00
C THR A 23 -3.94 1.56 -1.27
N ILE A 24 -5.11 0.94 -1.04
CA ILE A 24 -6.24 1.57 -0.33
C ILE A 24 -5.83 1.96 1.10
N SER A 25 -4.99 1.18 1.77
CA SER A 25 -4.56 1.49 3.14
C SER A 25 -3.85 2.84 3.29
N PHE A 26 -3.20 3.36 2.24
CA PHE A 26 -2.57 4.68 2.26
C PHE A 26 -3.58 5.83 2.06
N ASP A 27 -4.77 5.54 1.54
CA ASP A 27 -5.84 6.53 1.29
C ASP A 27 -6.73 6.74 2.53
N GLU A 28 -6.75 5.80 3.48
CA GLU A 28 -7.55 5.87 4.71
C GLU A 28 -6.98 6.81 5.80
N LEU A 29 -6.19 7.81 5.42
CA LEU A 29 -5.55 8.78 6.33
C LEU A 29 -6.53 9.41 7.32
N ILE A 30 -7.76 9.73 6.88
CA ILE A 30 -8.78 10.36 7.73
C ILE A 30 -9.11 9.45 8.92
N VAL A 31 -9.40 8.18 8.66
CA VAL A 31 -9.69 7.18 9.70
C VAL A 31 -8.49 7.02 10.64
N ALA A 32 -7.28 6.95 10.07
CA ALA A 32 -6.06 6.85 10.84
C ALA A 32 -5.86 8.05 11.79
N LEU A 33 -6.22 9.28 11.41
CA LEU A 33 -6.08 10.45 12.28
C LEU A 33 -7.03 10.42 13.48
N PHE A 34 -8.21 9.82 13.35
CA PHE A 34 -9.19 9.73 14.44
C PHE A 34 -8.93 8.56 15.38
N ILE A 35 -8.32 7.48 14.89
CA ILE A 35 -8.05 6.27 15.70
C ILE A 35 -6.62 6.27 16.26
N ALA A 36 -5.64 6.84 15.55
CA ALA A 36 -4.24 6.82 15.97
C ALA A 36 -4.00 7.79 17.15
N GLY A 37 -3.40 7.25 18.22
CA GLY A 37 -2.95 8.04 19.36
C GLY A 37 -1.83 9.03 19.01
N PRO A 38 -1.53 10.00 19.90
CA PRO A 38 -0.57 11.07 19.65
C PRO A 38 0.87 10.59 19.35
N GLU A 39 1.26 9.42 19.85
CA GLU A 39 2.58 8.79 19.66
C GLU A 39 2.67 7.94 18.36
N GLN A 40 1.56 7.78 17.63
CA GLN A 40 1.50 6.90 16.46
C GLN A 40 1.83 7.67 15.17
N PHE A 41 3.09 7.60 14.74
CA PHE A 41 3.57 8.20 13.50
C PHE A 41 3.48 7.21 12.34
N THR A 42 2.41 7.30 11.54
CA THR A 42 2.28 6.54 10.30
C THR A 42 2.78 7.35 9.10
N LEU A 43 3.26 6.65 8.07
CA LEU A 43 3.76 7.27 6.83
C LEU A 43 2.77 8.30 6.24
N PRO A 44 1.47 7.98 6.06
CA PRO A 44 0.48 8.94 5.56
C PRO A 44 0.27 10.15 6.48
N ARG A 45 0.29 9.94 7.80
CA ARG A 45 0.13 11.03 8.79
C ARG A 45 1.30 12.00 8.75
N GLN A 46 2.53 11.46 8.62
CA GLN A 46 3.72 12.30 8.48
C GLN A 46 3.73 13.02 7.13
N MET A 47 3.28 12.38 6.05
CA MET A 47 3.08 13.07 4.77
C MET A 47 2.09 14.23 4.89
N LEU A 48 0.96 14.06 5.61
CA LEU A 48 0.03 15.16 5.85
C LEU A 48 0.66 16.29 6.69
N ALA A 49 1.42 15.96 7.73
CA ALA A 49 2.12 16.96 8.55
C ALA A 49 3.13 17.76 7.70
N SER A 50 3.95 17.05 6.93
CA SER A 50 4.95 17.61 6.00
C SER A 50 4.37 18.34 4.79
N ALA A 51 3.06 18.22 4.52
CA ALA A 51 2.34 18.99 3.51
C ALA A 51 1.82 20.33 4.08
N ARG A 52 1.59 20.40 5.40
CA ARG A 52 1.12 21.61 6.10
C ARG A 52 2.27 22.55 6.47
N GLU A 53 3.42 21.98 6.82
CA GLU A 53 4.70 22.69 6.77
C GLU A 53 5.07 22.84 5.29
N TYR A 54 5.34 24.06 4.80
CA TYR A 54 5.68 24.39 3.40
C TYR A 54 6.28 23.22 2.60
N LEU A 55 5.67 22.87 1.45
CA LEU A 55 5.99 21.70 0.60
C LEU A 55 7.45 21.24 0.74
N SER A 56 7.69 20.37 1.70
CA SER A 56 9.03 19.88 1.96
C SER A 56 9.46 18.99 0.80
N PRO A 57 10.72 19.09 0.30
CA PRO A 57 11.23 18.17 -0.71
C PRO A 57 11.04 16.69 -0.30
N THR A 58 11.07 16.43 1.00
CA THR A 58 10.83 15.12 1.61
C THR A 58 9.44 14.55 1.32
N LEU A 59 8.39 15.37 1.28
CA LEU A 59 7.03 14.94 0.92
C LEU A 59 7.00 14.34 -0.50
N ALA A 60 7.58 15.06 -1.46
CA ALA A 60 7.59 14.65 -2.86
C ALA A 60 8.33 13.31 -3.04
N VAL A 61 9.48 13.15 -2.38
CA VAL A 61 10.24 11.89 -2.39
C VAL A 61 9.41 10.75 -1.78
N ALA A 62 8.78 10.96 -0.63
CA ALA A 62 7.94 9.94 0.02
C ALA A 62 6.77 9.50 -0.88
N ALA A 63 6.09 10.45 -1.54
CA ALA A 63 4.98 10.15 -2.46
C ALA A 63 5.44 9.32 -3.67
N VAL A 64 6.59 9.66 -4.25
CA VAL A 64 7.19 8.89 -5.36
C VAL A 64 7.56 7.48 -4.92
N LEU A 65 8.16 7.32 -3.72
CA LEU A 65 8.54 6.01 -3.20
C LEU A 65 7.32 5.09 -2.96
N VAL A 66 6.24 5.62 -2.37
CA VAL A 66 5.00 4.85 -2.15
C VAL A 66 4.35 4.46 -3.47
N SER A 67 4.33 5.39 -4.45
CA SER A 67 3.80 5.12 -5.79
C SER A 67 4.64 4.07 -6.52
N LEU A 68 5.96 4.19 -6.46
CA LEU A 68 6.89 3.24 -7.07
C LEU A 68 6.77 1.85 -6.43
N ALA A 69 6.67 1.76 -5.09
CA ALA A 69 6.46 0.51 -4.39
C ALA A 69 5.16 -0.19 -4.84
N SER A 70 4.08 0.58 -4.97
CA SER A 70 2.79 0.07 -5.46
C SER A 70 2.90 -0.47 -6.89
N LEU A 71 3.58 0.28 -7.78
CA LEU A 71 3.82 -0.14 -9.17
C LEU A 71 4.73 -1.37 -9.27
N LEU A 72 5.75 -1.46 -8.43
CA LEU A 72 6.65 -2.62 -8.38
C LEU A 72 5.92 -3.87 -7.90
N LEU A 73 5.05 -3.76 -6.90
CA LEU A 73 4.22 -4.88 -6.43
C LEU A 73 3.28 -5.36 -7.53
N LEU A 74 2.60 -4.45 -8.22
CA LEU A 74 1.75 -4.74 -9.39
C LEU A 74 2.55 -5.39 -10.52
N GLY A 75 3.70 -4.82 -10.87
CA GLY A 75 4.57 -5.32 -11.93
C GLY A 75 5.14 -6.71 -11.61
N PHE A 76 5.59 -6.93 -10.37
CA PHE A 76 6.07 -8.21 -9.89
C PHE A 76 4.98 -9.29 -9.97
N TYR A 77 3.78 -8.97 -9.51
CA TYR A 77 2.63 -9.86 -9.61
C TYR A 77 2.22 -10.14 -11.06
N ALA A 78 2.30 -9.15 -11.95
CA ALA A 78 2.05 -9.32 -13.38
C ALA A 78 3.11 -10.22 -14.05
N VAL A 79 4.38 -10.09 -13.69
CA VAL A 79 5.47 -10.94 -14.21
C VAL A 79 5.34 -12.38 -13.73
N LEU A 80 5.02 -12.60 -12.47
CA LEU A 80 4.78 -13.95 -11.92
C LEU A 80 3.62 -14.69 -12.59
N GLN A 81 2.60 -13.96 -13.03
CA GLN A 81 1.47 -14.54 -13.76
C GLN A 81 1.80 -14.84 -15.22
N ARG A 82 2.75 -14.15 -15.85
CA ARG A 82 3.15 -14.43 -17.25
C ARG A 82 3.87 -15.78 -17.41
N GLY A 83 4.43 -16.33 -16.33
CA GLY A 83 5.14 -17.62 -16.34
C GLY A 83 4.30 -18.83 -15.93
N ARG A 84 3.00 -18.65 -15.68
CA ARG A 84 2.03 -19.72 -15.37
C ARG A 84 0.99 -19.82 -16.49
#